data_AF-A0A7K6XP80-F1
#
_entry.id   AF-A0A7K6XP80-F1
#
_cell.length_a   1.000
_cell.length_b   1.000
_cell.length_c   1.000
_cell.angle_alpha   90.00
_cell.angle_beta   90.00
_cell.angle_gamma   90.00
#
_symmetry.space_group_name_H-M   'P 1'
#
loop_
_entity.id
_entity.type
_entity.pdbx_description
1 polymer ?
#
loop_
_entity_poly.entity_id
_entity_poly.type
_entity_poly.pdbx_seq_one_letter_code
_entity_poly.pdbx_strand_id
1 'polypeptide(L)'
;RGHWNNKVEFVLSVAGEIIGLGNVWRFPYLCYKNGGGAFLIPYVVFFICCGIPVFFLETALGQFTSEGGITCWRKVCPLFEGIGYATQVIEAHLNVYYIIILAWAIFYLFNCFTTELPWASCGHEWNTVFHTKCSCSSILQFFPLFFFHGRRRVLAISDGIEHIGNLRWELALCLLAAWTICYFCIWKGTKSTGKVVYVTATFPYIMLMILLIRGVTLPGASEGIKFYLYPDISRL
;
A
#
# COMPACT_ATOMS: atom_id res chain seq x y z
N ARG A 1 30.81 1.00 -5.44
CA ARG A 1 29.45 0.51 -5.79
C ARG A 1 29.24 -0.84 -5.15
N GLY A 2 28.07 -1.12 -4.59
CA GLY A 2 27.69 -2.47 -4.18
C GLY A 2 27.11 -3.23 -5.36
N HIS A 3 27.46 -4.51 -5.51
CA HIS A 3 26.79 -5.43 -6.43
C HIS A 3 25.74 -6.24 -5.66
N TRP A 4 24.67 -6.64 -6.34
CA TRP A 4 23.75 -7.64 -5.82
C TRP A 4 24.47 -8.98 -5.74
N ASN A 5 24.22 -9.77 -4.68
CA ASN A 5 24.90 -11.07 -4.56
C ASN A 5 24.33 -12.06 -5.57
N ASN A 6 23.01 -12.02 -5.81
CA ASN A 6 22.30 -12.91 -6.71
C ASN A 6 21.32 -12.15 -7.62
N LYS A 7 21.08 -12.66 -8.84
CA LYS A 7 20.07 -12.11 -9.76
C LYS A 7 18.66 -12.12 -9.15
N VAL A 8 18.34 -13.13 -8.34
CA VAL A 8 17.05 -13.24 -7.64
C VAL A 8 16.84 -12.08 -6.67
N GLU A 9 17.90 -11.63 -5.95
CA GLU A 9 17.81 -10.49 -5.04
C GLU A 9 17.41 -9.21 -5.80
N PHE A 10 17.97 -9.03 -7.00
CA PHE A 10 17.59 -7.91 -7.87
C PHE A 10 16.13 -8.02 -8.35
N VAL A 11 15.73 -9.17 -8.91
CA VAL A 11 14.36 -9.37 -9.43
C VAL A 11 13.31 -9.21 -8.34
N LEU A 12 13.54 -9.79 -7.15
CA LEU A 12 12.62 -9.63 -6.02
C LEU A 12 12.57 -8.19 -5.51
N SER A 13 13.68 -7.44 -5.57
CA SER A 13 13.68 -6.03 -5.15
C SER A 13 12.83 -5.18 -6.10
N VAL A 14 12.95 -5.43 -7.41
CA VAL A 14 12.15 -4.76 -8.43
C VAL A 14 10.67 -5.17 -8.32
N ALA A 15 10.38 -6.45 -8.08
CA ALA A 15 9.01 -6.91 -7.86
C ALA A 15 8.39 -6.30 -6.59
N GLY A 16 9.16 -6.19 -5.51
CA GLY A 16 8.73 -5.55 -4.26
C GLY A 16 8.42 -4.06 -4.42
N GLU A 17 9.14 -3.36 -5.30
CA GLU A 17 8.90 -1.95 -5.60
C GLU A 17 7.61 -1.74 -6.40
N ILE A 18 7.36 -2.59 -7.40
CA ILE A 18 6.15 -2.50 -8.25
C ILE A 18 4.89 -2.86 -7.45
N ILE A 19 5.02 -3.67 -6.40
CA ILE A 19 3.91 -4.22 -5.64
C ILE A 19 3.71 -3.45 -4.35
N GLY A 20 2.87 -2.43 -4.42
CA GLY A 20 2.46 -1.63 -3.27
C GLY A 20 1.01 -1.83 -2.84
N LEU A 21 0.63 -1.12 -1.77
CA LEU A 21 -0.74 -1.05 -1.25
C LEU A 21 -1.77 -0.62 -2.32
N GLY A 22 -1.33 0.16 -3.32
CA GLY A 22 -2.17 0.56 -4.45
C GLY A 22 -2.74 -0.62 -5.23
N ASN A 23 -1.99 -1.72 -5.38
CA ASN A 23 -2.49 -2.91 -6.06
C ASN A 23 -3.57 -3.64 -5.26
N VAL A 24 -3.56 -3.51 -3.93
CA VAL A 24 -4.48 -4.21 -3.04
C VAL A 24 -5.84 -3.51 -2.96
N TRP A 25 -5.88 -2.17 -2.89
CA TRP A 25 -7.15 -1.44 -2.73
C TRP A 25 -7.50 -0.52 -3.89
N ARG A 26 -6.51 0.13 -4.53
CA ARG A 26 -6.79 1.23 -5.48
C ARG A 26 -7.16 0.66 -6.83
N PHE A 27 -6.44 -0.36 -7.29
CA PHE A 27 -6.74 -1.01 -8.55
C PHE A 27 -8.15 -1.64 -8.54
N PRO A 28 -8.55 -2.46 -7.55
CA PRO A 28 -9.92 -2.98 -7.51
C PRO A 28 -10.97 -1.88 -7.43
N TYR A 29 -10.73 -0.83 -6.64
CA TYR A 29 -11.67 0.30 -6.54
C TYR A 29 -11.85 1.03 -7.88
N LEU A 30 -10.76 1.31 -8.60
CA LEU A 30 -10.82 1.98 -9.91
C LEU A 30 -11.45 1.10 -10.98
N CYS A 31 -11.09 -0.19 -11.01
CA CYS A 31 -11.68 -1.18 -11.90
C CYS A 31 -13.21 -1.21 -11.72
N TYR A 32 -13.67 -1.31 -10.48
CA TYR A 32 -15.09 -1.26 -10.15
C TYR A 32 -15.76 0.05 -10.59
N LYS A 33 -15.17 1.20 -10.27
CA LYS A 33 -15.76 2.51 -10.58
C LYS A 33 -15.86 2.78 -12.08
N ASN A 34 -14.91 2.26 -12.87
CA ASN A 34 -14.77 2.55 -14.30
C ASN A 34 -15.30 1.41 -15.19
N GLY A 35 -16.41 0.77 -14.81
CA GLY A 35 -17.09 -0.23 -15.66
C GLY A 35 -16.72 -1.68 -15.39
N GLY A 36 -16.12 -1.98 -14.22
CA GLY A 36 -15.81 -3.32 -13.78
C GLY A 36 -14.87 -4.04 -14.74
N GLY A 37 -15.29 -5.19 -15.25
CA GLY A 37 -14.51 -5.97 -16.21
C GLY A 37 -14.13 -5.21 -17.49
N ALA A 38 -14.91 -4.21 -17.91
CA ALA A 38 -14.62 -3.41 -19.09
C ALA A 38 -13.32 -2.59 -18.94
N PHE A 39 -13.03 -2.09 -17.74
CA PHE A 39 -11.82 -1.32 -17.43
C PHE A 39 -10.52 -2.09 -17.71
N LEU A 40 -10.56 -3.43 -17.67
CA LEU A 40 -9.38 -4.26 -17.89
C LEU A 40 -8.86 -4.16 -19.33
N ILE A 41 -9.72 -3.84 -20.30
CA ILE A 41 -9.33 -3.70 -21.71
C ILE A 41 -8.36 -2.52 -21.90
N PRO A 42 -8.73 -1.25 -21.61
CA PRO A 42 -7.79 -0.14 -21.73
C PRO A 42 -6.60 -0.31 -20.79
N TYR A 43 -6.80 -0.88 -19.59
CA TYR A 43 -5.70 -1.15 -18.67
C TYR A 43 -4.62 -2.05 -19.30
N VAL A 44 -5.00 -3.17 -19.94
CA VAL A 44 -4.04 -4.07 -20.60
C VAL A 44 -3.38 -3.40 -21.81
N VAL A 45 -4.15 -2.61 -22.59
CA VAL A 45 -3.59 -1.87 -23.74
C VAL A 45 -2.53 -0.86 -23.28
N PHE A 46 -2.85 0.00 -22.30
CA PHE A 46 -1.88 0.96 -21.77
C PHE A 46 -0.71 0.28 -21.05
N PHE A 47 -0.94 -0.86 -20.40
CA PHE A 47 0.13 -1.64 -19.78
C PHE A 47 1.14 -2.13 -20.81
N ILE A 48 0.68 -2.68 -21.93
CA ILE A 48 1.56 -3.19 -23.00
C ILE A 48 2.19 -2.05 -23.80
N CYS A 49 1.42 -1.02 -24.15
CA CYS A 49 1.88 0.07 -25.02
C CYS A 49 2.71 1.13 -24.30
N CYS A 50 2.51 1.33 -22.99
CA CYS A 50 3.18 2.39 -22.22
C CYS A 50 3.93 1.83 -21.00
N GLY A 51 3.29 0.97 -20.21
CA GLY A 51 3.88 0.44 -18.97
C GLY A 51 5.18 -0.35 -19.21
N ILE A 52 5.11 -1.40 -20.03
CA ILE A 52 6.28 -2.26 -20.32
C ILE A 52 7.42 -1.47 -21.01
N PRO A 53 7.16 -0.63 -22.05
CA PRO A 53 8.22 0.14 -22.69
C PRO A 53 8.92 1.12 -21.75
N VAL A 54 8.18 1.85 -20.91
CA VAL A 54 8.77 2.81 -19.96
C VAL A 54 9.59 2.08 -18.89
N PHE A 55 9.06 0.99 -18.34
CA PHE A 55 9.78 0.19 -17.35
C PHE A 55 11.09 -0.40 -17.91
N PHE A 56 11.04 -0.90 -19.14
CA PHE A 56 12.23 -1.42 -19.82
C PHE A 56 13.23 -0.30 -20.11
N LEU A 57 12.78 0.85 -20.59
CA LEU A 57 13.62 2.02 -20.85
C LEU A 57 14.36 2.47 -19.59
N GLU A 58 13.67 2.63 -18.47
CA GLU A 58 14.27 3.08 -17.21
C GLU A 58 15.28 2.07 -16.66
N THR A 59 14.93 0.78 -16.72
CA THR A 59 15.83 -0.29 -16.25
C THR A 59 17.08 -0.38 -17.12
N ALA A 60 16.92 -0.34 -18.45
CA ALA A 60 18.03 -0.38 -19.39
C ALA A 60 18.93 0.86 -19.27
N LEU A 61 18.34 2.04 -19.09
CA LEU A 61 19.06 3.29 -18.89
C LEU A 61 19.88 3.28 -17.59
N GLY A 62 19.30 2.79 -16.49
CA GLY A 62 19.99 2.62 -15.22
C GLY A 62 21.15 1.63 -15.30
N GLN A 63 20.97 0.52 -16.02
CA GLN A 63 22.05 -0.46 -16.26
C GLN A 63 23.16 0.13 -17.15
N PHE A 64 22.80 0.81 -18.24
CA PHE A 64 23.75 1.37 -19.21
C PHE A 64 24.61 2.48 -18.60
N THR A 65 23.99 3.45 -17.93
CA THR A 65 24.74 4.56 -17.31
C THR A 65 25.43 4.13 -16.02
N SER A 66 24.89 3.10 -15.36
CA SER A 66 25.27 2.64 -14.02
C SER A 66 25.20 3.72 -12.94
N GLU A 67 24.65 4.89 -13.23
CA GLU A 67 24.60 6.07 -12.37
C GLU A 67 23.27 6.18 -11.58
N GLY A 68 23.21 7.10 -10.62
CA GLY A 68 21.96 7.41 -9.91
C GLY A 68 21.01 8.25 -10.77
N GLY A 69 19.78 8.44 -10.28
CA GLY A 69 18.72 9.12 -11.04
C GLY A 69 19.09 10.51 -11.56
N ILE A 70 19.83 11.32 -10.79
CA ILE A 70 20.28 12.66 -11.23
C ILE A 70 21.46 12.58 -12.20
N THR A 71 22.51 11.84 -11.82
CA THR A 71 23.75 11.76 -12.59
C THR A 71 23.59 11.02 -13.92
N CYS A 72 22.57 10.17 -14.03
CA CYS A 72 22.17 9.52 -15.28
C CYS A 72 21.75 10.56 -16.34
N TRP A 73 20.85 11.49 -16.01
CA TRP A 73 20.40 12.53 -16.93
C TRP A 73 21.53 13.45 -17.37
N ARG A 74 22.47 13.78 -16.48
CA ARG A 74 23.66 14.57 -16.82
C ARG A 74 24.54 13.90 -17.87
N LYS A 75 24.60 12.56 -17.92
CA LYS A 75 25.37 11.82 -18.96
C LYS A 75 24.62 11.71 -20.29
N VAL A 76 23.29 11.64 -20.26
CA VAL A 76 22.46 11.48 -21.47
C VAL A 76 22.21 12.84 -22.13
N CYS A 77 21.66 13.78 -21.38
CA CYS A 77 21.35 15.14 -21.82
C CYS A 77 21.34 16.09 -20.62
N PRO A 78 22.40 16.90 -20.43
CA PRO A 78 22.51 17.83 -19.30
C PRO A 78 21.33 18.81 -19.18
N LEU A 79 20.67 19.16 -20.29
CA LEU A 79 19.48 20.01 -20.28
C LEU A 79 18.33 19.40 -19.44
N PHE A 80 18.25 18.08 -19.39
CA PHE A 80 17.23 17.34 -18.66
C PHE A 80 17.65 16.90 -17.25
N GLU A 81 18.75 17.45 -16.70
CA GLU A 81 19.18 17.20 -15.33
C GLU A 81 18.09 17.52 -14.29
N GLY A 82 17.24 18.51 -14.59
CA GLY A 82 16.08 18.88 -13.75
C GLY A 82 15.09 17.73 -13.53
N ILE A 83 14.99 16.76 -14.46
CA ILE A 83 14.12 15.58 -14.30
C ILE A 83 14.56 14.77 -13.08
N GLY A 84 15.87 14.56 -12.90
CA GLY A 84 16.39 13.80 -11.76
C GLY A 84 16.08 14.46 -10.42
N TYR A 85 16.20 15.79 -10.34
CA TYR A 85 15.84 16.53 -9.12
C TYR A 85 14.32 16.49 -8.86
N ALA A 86 13.50 16.64 -9.91
CA ALA A 86 12.05 16.54 -9.78
C ALA A 86 11.62 15.17 -9.25
N THR A 87 12.20 14.08 -9.76
CA THR A 87 11.94 12.72 -9.24
C THR A 87 12.31 12.59 -7.77
N GLN A 88 13.46 13.13 -7.33
CA GLN A 88 13.83 13.08 -5.91
C GLN A 88 12.87 13.86 -5.01
N VAL A 89 12.34 14.99 -5.47
CA VAL A 89 11.34 15.75 -4.71
C VAL A 89 10.04 14.96 -4.61
N ILE A 90 9.59 14.31 -5.70
CA ILE A 90 8.40 13.47 -5.70
C ILE A 90 8.58 12.31 -4.70
N GLU A 91 9.70 11.59 -4.77
CA GLU A 91 10.01 10.48 -3.84
C GLU A 91 10.05 10.94 -2.38
N ALA A 92 10.60 12.13 -2.10
CA ALA A 92 10.60 12.67 -0.75
C ALA A 92 9.17 12.90 -0.23
N HIS A 93 8.26 13.44 -1.06
CA HIS A 93 6.85 13.61 -0.69
C HIS A 93 6.14 12.27 -0.51
N LEU A 94 6.41 11.30 -1.39
CA LEU A 94 5.87 9.94 -1.27
C LEU A 94 6.25 9.32 0.09
N ASN A 95 7.53 9.39 0.45
CA ASN A 95 8.03 8.82 1.69
C ASN A 95 7.35 9.41 2.94
N VAL A 96 7.10 10.72 2.95
CA VAL A 96 6.45 11.42 4.09
C VAL A 96 5.07 10.86 4.41
N TYR A 97 4.24 10.53 3.42
CA TYR A 97 2.91 9.98 3.70
C TYR A 97 2.90 8.46 3.79
N TYR A 98 3.73 7.75 3.02
CA TYR A 98 3.77 6.28 3.06
C TYR A 98 4.23 5.75 4.41
N ILE A 99 5.18 6.43 5.07
CA ILE A 99 5.62 6.02 6.40
C ILE A 99 4.51 6.15 7.46
N ILE A 100 3.59 7.10 7.29
CA ILE A 100 2.41 7.26 8.17
C ILE A 100 1.47 6.05 8.01
N ILE A 101 1.25 5.58 6.78
CA ILE A 101 0.43 4.39 6.52
C ILE A 101 1.07 3.16 7.18
N LEU A 102 2.41 3.03 7.11
CA LEU A 102 3.13 1.96 7.79
C LEU A 102 2.95 2.04 9.33
N ALA A 103 2.99 3.24 9.91
CA ALA A 103 2.74 3.45 11.32
C ALA A 103 1.32 3.00 11.74
N TRP A 104 0.31 3.28 10.91
CA TRP A 104 -1.05 2.76 11.15
C TRP A 104 -1.10 1.23 11.08
N ALA A 105 -0.42 0.62 10.12
CA ALA A 105 -0.35 -0.85 10.01
C ALA A 105 0.29 -1.48 11.26
N ILE A 106 1.38 -0.91 11.77
CA ILE A 106 2.03 -1.34 13.02
C ILE A 106 1.06 -1.18 14.21
N PHE A 107 0.35 -0.06 14.29
CA PHE A 107 -0.65 0.16 15.34
C PHE A 107 -1.74 -0.91 15.31
N TYR A 108 -2.33 -1.20 14.13
CA TYR A 108 -3.34 -2.26 14.00
C TYR A 108 -2.77 -3.64 14.30
N LEU A 109 -1.53 -3.93 13.90
CA LEU A 109 -0.86 -5.19 14.19
C LEU A 109 -0.73 -5.44 15.70
N PHE A 110 -0.33 -4.42 16.47
CA PHE A 110 -0.25 -4.56 17.93
C PHE A 110 -1.62 -4.80 18.59
N ASN A 111 -2.67 -4.17 18.05
CA ASN A 111 -4.04 -4.37 18.52
C ASN A 111 -4.65 -5.74 18.12
N CYS A 112 -3.99 -6.53 17.26
CA CYS A 112 -4.43 -7.88 16.94
C CYS A 112 -4.00 -8.93 17.98
N PHE A 113 -3.10 -8.59 18.93
CA PHE A 113 -2.65 -9.51 19.98
C PHE A 113 -3.58 -9.56 21.20
N THR A 114 -4.81 -9.06 21.07
CA THR A 114 -5.86 -9.14 22.09
C THR A 114 -6.79 -10.32 21.84
N THR A 115 -7.42 -10.85 22.89
CA THR A 115 -8.37 -11.97 22.78
C THR A 115 -9.61 -11.60 21.98
N GLU A 116 -10.12 -10.39 22.19
CA GLU A 116 -11.22 -9.79 21.43
C GLU A 116 -10.67 -8.61 20.64
N LEU A 117 -11.02 -8.53 19.35
CA LEU A 117 -10.55 -7.44 18.49
C LEU A 117 -11.25 -6.11 18.90
N PRO A 118 -10.51 -5.00 19.05
CA PRO A 118 -11.07 -3.72 19.50
C PRO A 118 -12.14 -3.12 18.58
N TRP A 119 -12.17 -3.56 17.32
CA TRP A 119 -13.15 -3.17 16.31
C TRP A 119 -14.20 -4.26 16.01
N ALA A 120 -14.18 -5.39 16.73
CA ALA A 120 -15.22 -6.42 16.64
C ALA A 120 -16.34 -6.23 17.67
N SER A 121 -16.07 -5.57 18.80
CA SER A 121 -17.02 -5.37 19.90
C SER A 121 -17.49 -3.92 20.04
N CYS A 122 -18.75 -3.75 20.45
CA CYS A 122 -19.30 -2.47 20.91
C CYS A 122 -19.11 -2.32 22.42
N GLY A 123 -19.02 -1.09 22.93
CA GLY A 123 -18.90 -0.79 24.37
C GLY A 123 -17.66 0.01 24.78
N HIS A 124 -16.74 0.24 23.84
CA HIS A 124 -15.58 1.11 24.07
C HIS A 124 -15.93 2.62 24.05
N GLU A 125 -15.13 3.44 24.73
CA GLU A 125 -15.33 4.91 24.87
C GLU A 125 -15.43 5.67 23.54
N TRP A 126 -14.85 5.12 22.47
CA TRP A 126 -14.89 5.72 21.12
C TRP A 126 -16.17 5.40 20.33
N ASN A 127 -17.01 4.48 20.83
CA ASN A 127 -18.30 4.16 20.23
C ASN A 127 -19.34 5.19 20.69
N THR A 128 -20.08 5.78 19.74
CA THR A 128 -21.18 6.70 20.10
C THR A 128 -22.30 5.99 20.84
N VAL A 129 -22.96 6.72 21.76
CA VAL A 129 -24.10 6.29 22.59
C VAL A 129 -25.28 5.73 21.78
N PHE A 130 -25.38 6.01 20.47
CA PHE A 130 -26.40 5.44 19.60
C PHE A 130 -26.32 3.91 19.42
N HIS A 131 -25.24 3.24 19.85
CA HIS A 131 -25.10 1.78 19.73
C HIS A 131 -25.07 0.98 21.05
N THR A 132 -25.15 1.61 22.23
CA THR A 132 -25.31 0.86 23.50
C THR A 132 -26.66 0.13 23.62
N LYS A 133 -27.60 0.35 22.69
CA LYS A 133 -28.91 -0.33 22.62
C LYS A 133 -29.08 -1.29 21.42
N CYS A 134 -28.05 -1.55 20.62
CA CYS A 134 -28.17 -2.45 19.47
C CYS A 134 -27.79 -3.88 19.85
N SER A 135 -28.71 -4.83 19.65
CA SER A 135 -28.43 -6.26 19.74
C SER A 135 -27.36 -6.66 18.72
N CYS A 136 -26.22 -7.16 19.21
CA CYS A 136 -25.05 -7.60 18.43
C CYS A 136 -25.32 -8.91 17.66
N SER A 137 -26.29 -8.92 16.75
CA SER A 137 -26.70 -10.17 16.07
C SER A 137 -26.57 -10.14 14.55
N SER A 138 -25.91 -9.15 13.94
CA SER A 138 -25.79 -9.10 12.47
C SER A 138 -24.37 -8.75 11.96
N ILE A 139 -23.88 -9.58 11.04
CA ILE A 139 -22.57 -9.47 10.33
C ILE A 139 -22.40 -8.11 9.62
N LEU A 140 -23.51 -7.41 9.32
CA LEU A 140 -23.54 -6.08 8.73
C LEU A 140 -22.94 -4.96 9.60
N GLN A 141 -22.63 -5.21 10.88
CA GLN A 141 -22.13 -4.18 11.81
C GLN A 141 -20.60 -4.05 11.88
N PHE A 142 -19.84 -4.97 11.26
CA PHE A 142 -18.37 -4.95 11.31
C PHE A 142 -17.76 -3.73 10.60
N PHE A 143 -18.27 -3.38 9.41
CA PHE A 143 -17.80 -2.22 8.64
C PHE A 143 -17.95 -0.89 9.39
N PRO A 144 -19.12 -0.57 9.97
CA PRO A 144 -19.29 0.61 10.82
C PRO A 144 -18.35 0.63 12.03
N LEU A 145 -18.19 -0.48 12.75
CA LEU A 145 -17.35 -0.56 13.95
C LEU A 145 -15.85 -0.34 13.62
N PHE A 146 -15.33 -0.98 12.58
CA PHE A 146 -13.97 -0.74 12.09
C PHE A 146 -13.78 0.70 11.64
N PHE A 147 -14.75 1.26 10.90
CA PHE A 147 -14.69 2.64 10.45
C PHE A 147 -14.67 3.64 11.62
N PHE A 148 -15.51 3.44 12.65
CA PHE A 148 -15.51 4.29 13.84
C PHE A 148 -14.25 4.13 14.68
N HIS A 149 -13.75 2.91 14.86
CA HIS A 149 -12.49 2.66 15.53
C HIS A 149 -11.34 3.38 14.81
N GLY A 150 -11.22 3.24 13.50
CA GLY A 150 -10.22 3.95 12.71
C GLY A 150 -10.37 5.47 12.80
N ARG A 151 -11.58 6.00 12.62
CA ARG A 151 -11.83 7.44 12.56
C ARG A 151 -11.68 8.15 13.92
N ARG A 152 -12.15 7.53 15.01
CA ARG A 152 -12.20 8.16 16.34
C ARG A 152 -11.11 7.68 17.29
N ARG A 153 -10.83 6.38 17.33
CA ARG A 153 -9.80 5.84 18.24
C ARG A 153 -8.41 5.96 17.64
N VAL A 154 -8.19 5.57 16.39
CA VAL A 154 -6.86 5.59 15.78
C VAL A 154 -6.51 7.01 15.32
N LEU A 155 -7.30 7.59 14.43
CA LEU A 155 -7.01 8.88 13.80
C LEU A 155 -7.46 10.08 14.64
N ALA A 156 -8.51 9.93 15.46
CA ALA A 156 -9.18 11.04 16.16
C ALA A 156 -9.39 12.25 15.24
N ILE A 157 -10.03 12.01 14.09
CA ILE A 157 -10.15 13.00 13.02
C ILE A 157 -10.80 14.28 13.55
N SER A 158 -10.18 15.41 13.25
CA SER A 158 -10.72 16.72 13.57
C SER A 158 -11.85 17.11 12.63
N ASP A 159 -12.59 18.16 13.01
CA ASP A 159 -13.75 18.63 12.25
C ASP A 159 -13.35 19.32 10.92
N GLY A 160 -12.08 19.69 10.74
CA GLY A 160 -11.57 20.31 9.51
C GLY A 160 -10.05 20.38 9.45
N ILE A 161 -9.51 20.63 8.24
CA ILE A 161 -8.05 20.70 8.00
C ILE A 161 -7.37 21.87 8.74
N GLU A 162 -8.15 22.91 9.07
CA GLU A 162 -7.68 24.08 9.82
C GLU A 162 -7.42 23.76 11.29
N HIS A 163 -8.00 22.68 11.82
CA HIS A 163 -7.86 22.25 13.19
C HIS A 163 -7.09 20.94 13.24
N ILE A 164 -5.78 21.01 13.47
CA ILE A 164 -4.89 19.82 13.45
C ILE A 164 -5.08 18.93 14.70
N GLY A 165 -5.72 19.44 15.75
CA GLY A 165 -6.00 18.70 16.98
C GLY A 165 -4.75 18.41 17.81
N ASN A 166 -4.82 17.41 18.69
CA ASN A 166 -3.72 17.01 19.58
C ASN A 166 -2.91 15.84 19.01
N LEU A 167 -1.60 15.83 19.26
CA LEU A 167 -0.73 14.74 18.85
C LEU A 167 -1.06 13.45 19.61
N ARG A 168 -1.35 12.38 18.88
CA ARG A 168 -1.55 11.04 19.43
C ARG A 168 -0.20 10.35 19.66
N TRP A 169 0.26 10.33 20.92
CA TRP A 169 1.55 9.74 21.30
C TRP A 169 1.71 8.26 20.90
N GLU A 170 0.63 7.47 20.94
CA GLU A 170 0.64 6.06 20.49
C GLU A 170 1.06 5.94 19.01
N LEU A 171 0.53 6.82 18.15
CA LEU A 171 0.89 6.86 16.73
C LEU A 171 2.29 7.42 16.52
N ALA A 172 2.72 8.39 17.33
CA ALA A 172 4.08 8.92 17.29
C ALA A 172 5.12 7.83 17.62
N LEU A 173 4.83 6.96 18.60
CA LEU A 173 5.67 5.80 18.90
C LEU A 173 5.68 4.77 17.76
N CYS A 174 4.51 4.49 17.16
CA CYS A 174 4.44 3.60 15.99
C CYS A 174 5.21 4.16 14.79
N LEU A 175 5.18 5.48 14.60
CA LEU A 175 5.95 6.18 13.57
C LEU A 175 7.46 6.08 13.82
N LEU A 176 7.90 6.27 15.07
CA LEU A 176 9.30 6.08 15.44
C LEU A 176 9.75 4.62 15.20
N ALA A 177 8.89 3.65 15.53
CA ALA A 177 9.14 2.25 15.26
C ALA A 177 9.25 1.96 13.75
N ALA A 178 8.35 2.53 12.93
CA ALA A 178 8.40 2.41 11.48
C ALA A 178 9.74 2.92 10.91
N TRP A 179 10.16 4.12 11.32
CA TRP A 179 11.44 4.70 10.89
C TRP A 179 12.65 3.88 11.31
N THR A 180 12.68 3.37 12.55
CA THR A 180 13.79 2.54 13.03
C THR A 180 13.87 1.22 12.25
N ILE A 181 12.74 0.56 11.99
CA ILE A 181 12.68 -0.65 11.16
C ILE A 181 13.21 -0.36 9.75
N CYS A 182 12.69 0.67 9.07
CA CYS A 182 13.13 1.06 7.73
C CYS A 182 14.63 1.38 7.68
N TYR A 183 15.15 2.08 8.69
CA TYR A 183 16.57 2.38 8.80
C TYR A 183 17.42 1.11 8.85
N PHE A 184 17.07 0.12 9.69
CA PHE A 184 17.81 -1.15 9.77
C PHE A 184 17.69 -1.98 8.48
N CYS A 185 16.57 -1.92 7.79
CA CYS A 185 16.40 -2.58 6.49
C CYS A 185 17.36 -2.03 5.42
N ILE A 186 17.71 -0.74 5.48
CA ILE A 186 18.47 -0.05 4.43
C ILE A 186 19.93 0.23 4.82
N TRP A 187 20.28 0.26 6.11
CA TRP A 187 21.61 0.64 6.64
C TRP A 187 22.77 0.13 5.76
N LYS A 188 22.88 -1.19 5.52
CA LYS A 188 24.04 -1.77 4.81
C LYS A 188 23.86 -1.76 3.28
N GLY A 189 22.96 -0.92 2.77
CA GLY A 189 22.60 -0.81 1.37
C GLY A 189 22.07 -2.13 0.80
N THR A 190 22.42 -2.41 -0.45
CA THR A 190 21.94 -3.58 -1.21
C THR A 190 22.22 -4.93 -0.54
N LYS A 191 23.23 -5.02 0.33
CA LYS A 191 23.53 -6.26 1.08
C LYS A 191 22.51 -6.57 2.17
N SER A 192 21.96 -5.54 2.84
CA SER A 192 20.89 -5.72 3.84
C SER A 192 19.55 -5.83 3.14
N THR A 193 19.26 -4.87 2.25
CA THR A 193 17.98 -4.80 1.53
C THR A 193 17.71 -6.08 0.74
N GLY A 194 18.70 -6.63 0.03
CA GLY A 194 18.54 -7.88 -0.71
C GLY A 194 18.14 -9.08 0.15
N LYS A 195 18.52 -9.10 1.44
CA LYS A 195 18.10 -10.16 2.39
C LYS A 195 16.70 -9.92 2.94
N VAL A 196 16.39 -8.69 3.32
CA VAL A 196 15.06 -8.30 3.81
C VAL A 196 13.98 -8.55 2.77
N VAL A 197 14.29 -8.25 1.51
CA VAL A 197 13.38 -8.40 0.36
C VAL A 197 12.88 -9.83 0.16
N TYR A 198 13.66 -10.86 0.50
CA TYR A 198 13.16 -12.23 0.42
C TYR A 198 11.92 -12.44 1.26
N VAL A 199 11.80 -11.78 2.41
CA VAL A 199 10.62 -11.87 3.26
C VAL A 199 9.58 -10.86 2.81
N THR A 200 9.95 -9.59 2.65
CA THR A 200 8.99 -8.51 2.39
C THR A 200 8.33 -8.60 1.02
N ALA A 201 9.00 -9.14 0.00
CA ALA A 201 8.40 -9.33 -1.32
C ALA A 201 7.59 -10.64 -1.42
N THR A 202 7.96 -11.72 -0.73
CA THR A 202 7.28 -13.02 -0.86
C THR A 202 6.08 -13.17 0.07
N PHE A 203 6.17 -12.64 1.29
CA PHE A 203 5.12 -12.77 2.30
C PHE A 203 3.75 -12.22 1.85
N PRO A 204 3.65 -11.05 1.17
CA PRO A 204 2.38 -10.55 0.64
C PRO A 204 1.70 -11.52 -0.32
N TYR A 205 2.45 -12.23 -1.18
CA TYR A 205 1.85 -13.21 -2.09
C TYR A 205 1.26 -14.41 -1.35
N ILE A 206 1.97 -14.91 -0.33
CA ILE A 206 1.48 -16.01 0.51
C ILE A 206 0.19 -15.58 1.23
N MET A 207 0.19 -14.37 1.82
CA MET A 207 -0.99 -13.81 2.47
C MET A 207 -2.16 -13.62 1.49
N LEU A 208 -1.92 -13.04 0.31
CA LEU A 208 -2.95 -12.88 -0.71
C LEU A 208 -3.51 -14.22 -1.18
N MET A 209 -2.68 -15.25 -1.30
CA MET A 209 -3.13 -16.60 -1.66
C MET A 209 -4.05 -17.19 -0.58
N ILE A 210 -3.68 -17.07 0.70
CA ILE A 210 -4.52 -17.52 1.81
C ILE A 210 -5.84 -16.74 1.85
N LEU A 211 -5.78 -15.42 1.70
CA LEU A 211 -6.97 -14.57 1.66
C LEU A 211 -7.86 -14.87 0.45
N LEU A 212 -7.29 -15.24 -0.70
CA LEU A 212 -8.06 -15.64 -1.87
C LEU A 212 -8.80 -16.96 -1.62
N ILE A 213 -8.11 -17.99 -1.09
CA ILE A 213 -8.73 -19.28 -0.74
C ILE A 213 -9.84 -19.06 0.30
N ARG A 214 -9.58 -18.24 1.33
CA ARG A 214 -10.60 -17.92 2.32
C ARG A 214 -11.75 -17.13 1.72
N GLY A 215 -11.46 -16.16 0.85
CA GLY A 215 -12.45 -15.31 0.19
C GLY A 215 -13.42 -16.11 -0.67
N VAL A 216 -12.93 -17.06 -1.47
CA VAL A 216 -13.80 -17.88 -2.36
C VAL A 216 -14.61 -18.95 -1.60
N THR A 217 -14.20 -19.32 -0.39
CA THR A 217 -14.94 -20.28 0.46
C THR A 217 -16.02 -19.64 1.32
N LEU A 218 -16.12 -18.30 1.34
CA LEU A 218 -17.17 -17.60 2.08
C LEU A 218 -18.50 -17.61 1.31
N PRO A 219 -19.64 -17.67 2.02
CA PRO A 219 -20.96 -17.59 1.40
C PRO A 219 -21.14 -16.23 0.70
N GLY A 220 -21.68 -16.23 -0.52
CA GLY A 220 -21.89 -15.00 -1.31
C GLY A 220 -20.67 -14.50 -2.09
N ALA A 221 -19.54 -15.21 -2.07
CA ALA A 221 -18.33 -14.79 -2.81
C ALA A 221 -18.56 -14.67 -4.33
N SER A 222 -19.40 -15.55 -4.90
CA SER A 222 -19.72 -15.53 -6.34
C SER A 222 -20.43 -14.25 -6.78
N GLU A 223 -21.26 -13.65 -5.92
CA GLU A 223 -21.94 -12.39 -6.21
C GLU A 223 -20.95 -11.23 -6.29
N GLY A 224 -20.00 -11.15 -5.33
CA GLY A 224 -18.96 -10.13 -5.32
C GLY A 224 -18.05 -10.21 -6.56
N ILE A 225 -17.64 -11.41 -6.95
CA ILE A 225 -16.81 -11.63 -8.16
C ILE A 225 -17.60 -11.25 -9.42
N LYS A 226 -18.85 -11.69 -9.52
CA LYS A 226 -19.72 -11.35 -10.66
C LYS A 226 -19.91 -9.84 -10.76
N PHE A 227 -20.15 -9.17 -9.64
CA PHE A 227 -20.33 -7.72 -9.58
C PHE A 227 -19.06 -6.95 -9.94
N TYR A 228 -17.89 -7.44 -9.54
CA TYR A 228 -16.60 -6.84 -9.88
C TYR A 228 -16.26 -6.98 -11.37
N LEU A 229 -16.52 -8.15 -11.96
CA LEU A 229 -16.14 -8.47 -13.33
C LEU A 229 -17.24 -8.21 -14.37
N TYR A 230 -18.45 -7.83 -13.97
CA TYR A 230 -19.52 -7.53 -14.92
C TYR A 230 -19.12 -6.35 -15.80
N PRO A 231 -19.01 -6.52 -17.13
CA PRO A 231 -18.53 -5.46 -18.01
C PRO A 231 -19.66 -4.49 -18.34
N ASP A 232 -19.50 -3.24 -17.93
CA ASP A 232 -20.38 -2.15 -18.37
C ASP A 232 -19.71 -1.37 -19.51
N ILE A 233 -20.03 -1.77 -20.74
CA ILE A 233 -19.44 -1.22 -21.97
C ILE A 233 -19.76 0.28 -22.13
N SER A 234 -20.82 0.78 -21.50
CA SER A 234 -21.15 2.21 -21.55
C SER A 234 -20.11 3.11 -20.88
N ARG A 235 -19.25 2.53 -20.03
CA ARG A 235 -18.17 3.23 -19.31
C ARG A 235 -16.77 3.00 -19.88
N LEU A 236 -16.66 2.30 -21.01
CA LEU A 236 -15.41 2.01 -21.71
C LEU A 236 -14.87 3.25 -22.43
#